data_AF-A0A9D3YGU6-F1
#
_entry.id   AF-A0A9D3YGU6-F1
#
_cell.length_a   1.000
_cell.length_b   1.000
_cell.length_c   1.000
_cell.angle_alpha   90.00
_cell.angle_beta   90.00
_cell.angle_gamma   90.00
#
_symmetry.space_group_name_H-M   'P 1'
#
loop_
_entity.id
_entity.type
_entity.pdbx_description
1 polymer ?
#
loop_
_entity_poly.entity_id
_entity_poly.type
_entity_poly.pdbx_seq_one_letter_code
_entity_poly.pdbx_strand_id
1 'polypeptide(L)'
;MSIQCHEDIQSCAIGFVELCQMLISAESKVRITPGLVNSDAVENLFNQQRSTYNGANTNTNALQYRRSLNSILLGQTTVSQKANAGKNRSAA
;
A
#
# COMPACT_ATOMS: atom_id res chain seq x y z
N MET A 1 10.26 -8.17 24.06
CA MET A 1 10.52 -7.49 22.77
C MET A 1 12.01 -7.61 22.49
N SER A 2 12.42 -8.08 21.31
CA SER A 2 13.85 -8.19 20.99
C SER A 2 14.48 -6.80 20.80
N ILE A 3 15.80 -6.71 20.94
CA ILE A 3 16.55 -5.47 20.68
C ILE A 3 16.32 -5.02 19.23
N GLN A 4 16.34 -5.95 18.28
CA GLN A 4 16.09 -5.67 16.86
C GLN A 4 14.71 -5.06 16.64
N CYS A 5 13.67 -5.62 17.25
CA CYS A 5 12.31 -5.07 17.15
C CYS A 5 12.21 -3.65 17.72
N HIS A 6 12.98 -3.35 18.78
CA HIS A 6 13.03 -2.01 19.34
C HIS A 6 13.72 -1.02 18.38
N GLU A 7 14.87 -1.41 17.81
CA GLU A 7 15.61 -0.62 16.82
C GLU A 7 14.76 -0.35 15.57
N ASP A 8 14.03 -1.34 15.08
CA ASP A 8 13.13 -1.21 13.92
C ASP A 8 12.01 -0.18 14.19
N ILE A 9 11.39 -0.24 15.38
CA ILE A 9 10.35 0.73 15.79
C ILE A 9 10.92 2.14 15.88
N GLN A 10 12.10 2.29 16.50
CA GLN A 10 12.78 3.58 16.60
C GLN A 10 13.13 4.14 15.22
N SER A 11 13.70 3.31 14.34
CA SER A 11 14.03 3.67 12.97
C SER A 11 12.79 4.13 12.19
N CYS A 12 11.69 3.39 12.28
CA CYS A 12 10.42 3.79 11.64
C CYS A 12 9.91 5.13 12.15
N ALA A 13 9.93 5.36 13.46
CA ALA A 13 9.43 6.59 14.06
C ALA A 13 10.28 7.81 13.64
N ILE A 14 11.61 7.69 13.73
CA ILE A 14 12.55 8.76 13.36
C ILE A 14 12.46 9.03 11.86
N GLY A 15 12.53 7.99 11.03
CA GLY A 15 12.47 8.14 9.57
C GLY A 15 11.16 8.74 9.08
N PHE A 16 10.02 8.43 9.71
CA PHE A 16 8.75 9.05 9.35
C PHE A 16 8.71 10.55 9.66
N VAL A 17 9.28 10.98 10.78
CA VAL A 17 9.38 12.41 11.13
C VAL A 17 10.25 13.16 10.13
N GLU A 18 11.41 12.61 9.78
CA GLU A 18 12.31 13.20 8.78
C GLU A 18 11.65 13.28 7.40
N LEU A 19 10.96 12.23 6.98
CA LEU A 19 10.16 12.24 5.74
C LEU A 19 9.13 13.37 5.75
N CYS A 20 8.41 13.55 6.86
CA CYS A 20 7.42 14.63 6.97
C CYS A 20 8.06 16.01 6.83
N GLN A 21 9.19 16.24 7.51
CA GLN A 21 9.90 17.51 7.43
C GLN A 21 10.41 17.79 6.02
N MET A 22 10.96 16.78 5.33
CA MET A 22 11.41 16.93 3.95
C MET A 22 10.26 17.29 3.00
N LEU A 23 9.12 16.59 3.10
CA LEU A 23 7.97 16.84 2.24
C LEU A 23 7.35 18.22 2.47
N ILE A 24 7.17 18.62 3.74
CA ILE A 24 6.64 19.94 4.11
C ILE A 24 7.58 21.06 3.65
N SER A 25 8.90 20.84 3.70
CA SER A 25 9.88 21.82 3.25
C SER A 25 9.93 21.96 1.72
N ALA A 26 9.65 20.88 1.00
CA ALA A 26 9.69 20.85 -0.46
C ALA A 26 8.46 21.52 -1.11
N GLU A 27 7.29 21.44 -0.48
CA GLU A 27 6.03 21.85 -1.11
C GLU A 27 5.09 22.53 -0.09
N SER A 28 4.55 23.69 -0.45
CA SER A 28 3.80 24.56 0.46
C SER A 28 2.43 23.99 0.90
N LYS A 29 1.93 22.97 0.21
CA LYS A 29 0.61 22.36 0.45
C LYS A 29 0.67 20.84 0.38
N VAL A 30 1.41 20.22 1.29
CA VAL A 30 1.48 18.76 1.42
C VAL A 30 0.44 18.23 2.39
N ARG A 31 -0.23 17.14 2.00
CA ARG A 31 -1.04 16.31 2.90
C ARG A 31 -0.38 14.94 3.02
N ILE A 32 0.12 14.61 4.21
CA ILE A 32 0.75 13.33 4.49
C ILE A 32 -0.31 12.39 5.06
N THR A 33 -0.47 11.21 4.45
CA THR A 33 -1.36 10.16 4.93
C THR A 33 -0.50 8.97 5.35
N PRO A 34 -0.30 8.72 6.66
CA PRO A 34 0.62 7.69 7.14
C PRO A 34 0.34 6.29 6.57
N GLY A 35 -0.94 5.94 6.37
CA GLY A 35 -1.34 4.65 5.78
C GLY A 35 -0.98 4.46 4.31
N LEU A 36 -0.36 5.45 3.65
CA LEU A 36 0.23 5.29 2.31
C LEU A 36 1.74 5.03 2.37
N VAL A 37 2.36 5.11 3.55
CA VAL A 37 3.81 4.92 3.76
C VAL A 37 4.12 3.49 4.22
N ASN A 38 3.11 2.72 4.61
CA ASN A 38 3.28 1.33 5.03
C ASN A 38 3.23 0.35 3.85
N SER A 39 3.49 -0.94 4.14
CA SER A 39 3.48 -2.03 3.15
C SER A 39 2.09 -2.61 2.88
N ASP A 40 1.02 -2.11 3.49
CA ASP A 40 -0.32 -2.70 3.40
C ASP A 40 -0.80 -2.83 1.95
N ALA A 41 -0.51 -1.86 1.09
CA ALA A 41 -0.88 -1.90 -0.31
C ALA A 41 -0.22 -3.08 -1.05
N VAL A 42 1.04 -3.38 -0.72
CA VAL A 42 1.80 -4.50 -1.28
C VAL A 42 1.28 -5.82 -0.73
N GLU A 43 1.02 -5.89 0.58
CA GLU A 43 0.46 -7.08 1.22
C GLU A 43 -0.93 -7.42 0.70
N ASN A 44 -1.76 -6.39 0.44
CA ASN A 44 -3.05 -6.55 -0.19
C ASN A 44 -2.95 -7.08 -1.62
N LEU A 45 -1.92 -6.67 -2.39
CA LEU A 45 -1.66 -7.24 -3.71
C LEU A 45 -1.28 -8.72 -3.63
N PHE A 46 -0.44 -9.11 -2.65
CA PHE A 46 -0.14 -10.53 -2.41
C PHE A 46 -1.39 -11.33 -2.07
N ASN A 47 -2.28 -10.78 -1.24
CA ASN A 47 -3.55 -11.41 -0.92
C ASN A 47 -4.45 -11.56 -2.16
N GLN A 48 -4.54 -10.53 -3.01
CA GLN A 48 -5.30 -10.58 -4.26
C GLN A 48 -4.74 -11.65 -5.20
N GLN A 49 -3.41 -11.73 -5.32
CA GLN A 49 -2.72 -12.73 -6.14
C GLN A 49 -3.02 -14.17 -5.67
N ARG A 50 -2.98 -14.43 -4.36
CA ARG A 50 -3.29 -15.76 -3.80
C ARG A 50 -4.77 -16.10 -3.97
N SER A 51 -5.66 -15.17 -3.65
CA SER A 51 -7.11 -15.38 -3.65
C SER A 51 -7.71 -15.60 -5.05
N THR A 52 -7.20 -14.92 -6.09
CA THR A 52 -7.90 -14.89 -7.39
C THR A 52 -7.76 -16.21 -8.17
N TYR A 53 -6.60 -16.88 -8.09
CA TYR A 53 -6.32 -18.02 -8.99
C TYR A 53 -5.75 -19.27 -8.31
N ASN A 54 -5.33 -19.19 -7.04
CA ASN A 54 -4.50 -20.23 -6.44
C ASN A 54 -5.05 -20.79 -5.11
N GLY A 55 -6.07 -20.12 -4.53
CA GLY A 55 -6.59 -20.44 -3.20
C GLY A 55 -5.73 -19.84 -2.09
N ALA A 56 -6.35 -19.36 -1.01
CA ALA A 56 -5.66 -18.62 0.06
C ALA A 56 -4.51 -19.41 0.72
N ASN A 57 -4.63 -20.75 0.77
CA ASN A 57 -3.67 -21.64 1.45
C ASN A 57 -2.58 -22.22 0.54
N THR A 58 -2.56 -21.89 -0.76
CA THR A 58 -1.59 -22.46 -1.69
C THR A 58 -0.41 -21.51 -1.90
N ASN A 59 0.82 -22.02 -1.76
CA ASN A 59 2.02 -21.30 -2.18
C ASN A 59 2.22 -21.49 -3.68
N THR A 60 2.16 -20.39 -4.42
CA THR A 60 2.33 -20.41 -5.87
C THR A 60 3.77 -20.53 -6.30
N ASN A 61 4.03 -21.24 -7.40
CA ASN A 61 5.32 -21.15 -8.08
C ASN A 61 5.46 -19.83 -8.85
N ALA A 62 6.68 -19.50 -9.27
CA ALA A 62 6.98 -18.23 -9.95
C ALA A 62 6.16 -18.01 -11.24
N LEU A 63 5.88 -19.08 -12.00
CA LEU A 63 5.10 -18.98 -13.24
C LEU A 63 3.62 -18.67 -12.96
N GLN A 64 3.04 -19.28 -11.93
CA GLN A 64 1.69 -19.01 -11.45
C GLN A 64 1.56 -17.59 -10.91
N TYR A 65 2.54 -17.13 -10.13
CA TYR A 65 2.62 -15.75 -9.63
C TYR A 65 2.59 -14.74 -10.78
N ARG A 66 3.48 -14.92 -11.78
CA ARG A 66 3.56 -14.06 -12.96
C ARG A 66 2.23 -14.00 -13.72
N ARG A 67 1.61 -15.16 -13.99
CA ARG A 67 0.32 -15.23 -14.70
C ARG A 67 -0.78 -14.53 -13.92
N SER A 68 -0.84 -14.75 -12.61
CA SER A 68 -1.84 -14.15 -11.72
C SER A 68 -1.72 -12.63 -11.66
N LEU A 69 -0.49 -12.11 -11.55
CA LEU A 69 -0.23 -10.66 -11.58
C LEU A 69 -0.63 -10.04 -12.91
N ASN A 70 -0.30 -10.67 -14.04
CA ASN A 70 -0.71 -10.18 -15.35
C ASN A 70 -2.23 -10.09 -15.46
N SER A 71 -2.95 -11.08 -14.95
CA SER A 71 -4.41 -11.05 -14.93
C SER A 71 -4.97 -9.96 -14.02
N ILE A 72 -4.35 -9.70 -12.85
CA ILE A 72 -4.74 -8.58 -11.98
C ILE A 72 -4.52 -7.25 -12.68
N LEU A 73 -3.34 -7.05 -13.29
CA LEU A 73 -2.99 -5.82 -14.00
C LEU A 73 -3.94 -5.55 -15.17
N LEU A 74 -4.25 -6.57 -15.98
CA LEU A 74 -5.18 -6.47 -17.11
C LEU A 74 -6.64 -6.32 -16.66
N GLY A 75 -6.99 -6.86 -15.49
CA GLY A 75 -8.34 -6.79 -14.92
C GLY A 75 -8.62 -5.50 -14.14
N GLN A 76 -7.58 -4.78 -13.69
CA GLN A 76 -7.74 -3.48 -13.04
C GLN A 76 -8.15 -2.44 -14.09
N THR A 77 -9.43 -2.05 -14.06
CA THR A 77 -9.93 -0.91 -14.83
C THR A 77 -9.25 0.37 -14.34
N THR A 78 -8.80 1.23 -15.27
CA THR A 78 -7.99 2.42 -14.97
C THR A 78 -8.68 3.50 -14.13
N VAL A 79 -9.97 3.38 -13.81
CA VAL A 79 -10.66 4.36 -12.95
C VAL A 79 -11.76 3.67 -12.14
N SER A 80 -11.41 3.12 -10.98
CA SER A 80 -12.42 2.84 -9.96
C SER A 80 -12.62 4.10 -9.12
N GLN A 81 -13.77 4.77 -9.25
CA GLN A 81 -14.19 5.85 -8.33
C GLN A 81 -14.48 5.35 -6.90
N LYS A 82 -14.14 4.10 -6.57
CA LYS A 82 -14.40 3.46 -5.28
C LYS A 82 -13.36 3.86 -4.24
N ALA A 83 -13.01 5.14 -4.18
CA ALA A 83 -12.37 5.72 -3.01
C ALA A 83 -13.47 6.29 -2.11
N ASN A 84 -13.70 5.67 -0.95
CA ASN A 84 -14.65 6.18 0.05
C ASN A 84 -14.20 7.51 0.68
N ALA A 85 -13.01 8.02 0.34
CA ALA A 85 -12.43 9.25 0.89
C ALA A 85 -12.82 10.54 0.13
N GLY A 86 -13.64 10.47 -0.92
CA GLY A 86 -13.87 11.59 -1.85
C GLY A 86 -15.30 12.08 -2.05
N LYS A 87 -16.30 11.57 -1.33
CA LYS A 87 -17.71 12.02 -1.48
C LYS A 87 -18.07 13.16 -0.54
N ASN A 88 -17.38 14.29 -0.68
CA ASN A 88 -17.94 15.60 -0.31
C ASN A 88 -17.95 16.47 -1.58
N ARG A 89 -18.91 16.21 -2.47
CA ARG A 89 -19.35 17.24 -3.41
C ARG A 89 -20.46 17.99 -2.69
N SER A 90 -20.13 19.17 -2.18
CA SER A 90 -21.10 20.14 -1.69
C SER A 90 -22.19 20.29 -2.74
N ALA A 91 -23.42 19.95 -2.39
CA ALA A 91 -24.59 20.28 -3.18
C ALA A 91 -24.81 21.79 -3.06
N ALA A 92 -24.60 22.50 -4.17
CA ALA A 92 -25.15 23.81 -4.45
C ALA A 92 -26.15 23.64 -5.61
#